data_AF-A0A5J4NZA2-F1
#
_entry.id   AF-A0A5J4NZA2-F1
#
_cell.length_a   1.000
_cell.length_b   1.000
_cell.length_c   1.000
_cell.angle_alpha   90.00
_cell.angle_beta   90.00
_cell.angle_gamma   90.00
#
_symmetry.space_group_name_H-M   'P 1'
#
loop_
_entity.id
_entity.type
_entity.pdbx_description
1 polymer ?
#
loop_
_entity_poly.entity_id
_entity_poly.type
_entity_poly.pdbx_seq_one_letter_code
_entity_poly.pdbx_strand_id
1 'polypeptide(L)'
;MTAFEDFKGEAGRELFKIFTDNKAMLTQKLEEGIRSANQVNQLKLQMDALFEQMNQMKVERETQGLIQTIEGEPIITEEEFELLKQIRTLKMQYNHRLEEWKKLKEVVNYCRHMVELSRAKLLQEFDNWYQGCFVDTDSKNADGNCPDTPSVPSVDQTNRSQNNNSTDSDRIQRFQVAQFATFERCPEGRAYERAKENTIYQHIFKEIPPPKNLKSGLPRGIPVE
;
A
#
# COMPACT_ATOMS: atom_id res chain seq x y z
N MET A 1 15.85 29.57 20.01
CA MET A 1 14.63 29.17 19.27
C MET A 1 15.08 28.86 17.85
N THR A 2 14.65 27.73 17.28
CA THR A 2 15.12 27.29 15.96
C THR A 2 14.26 27.93 14.88
N ALA A 3 14.83 28.48 13.81
CA ALA A 3 14.10 29.20 12.75
C ALA A 3 12.89 28.44 12.17
N PHE A 4 12.95 27.10 12.15
CA PHE A 4 11.84 26.25 11.73
C PHE A 4 10.66 26.21 12.73
N GLU A 5 10.93 26.34 14.03
CA GLU A 5 9.87 26.44 15.05
C GLU A 5 9.12 27.76 14.93
N ASP A 6 9.83 28.86 14.67
CA ASP A 6 9.24 30.18 14.46
C ASP A 6 8.40 30.20 13.17
N PHE A 7 8.92 29.62 12.07
CA PHE A 7 8.17 29.43 10.84
C PHE A 7 6.87 28.65 11.06
N LYS A 8 6.91 27.51 11.77
CA LYS A 8 5.69 26.74 12.10
C LYS A 8 4.69 27.52 12.95
N GLY A 9 5.15 28.47 13.75
CA GLY A 9 4.30 29.35 14.57
C GLY A 9 3.62 30.46 13.77
N GLU A 10 4.20 30.87 12.66
CA GLU A 10 3.79 32.04 11.86
C GLU A 10 3.44 31.64 10.41
N ALA A 11 4.32 31.93 9.44
CA ALA A 11 4.08 31.77 8.01
C ALA A 11 3.77 30.32 7.58
N GLY A 12 4.32 29.33 8.30
CA GLY A 12 4.13 27.91 8.05
C GLY A 12 2.99 27.26 8.84
N ARG A 13 2.24 28.02 9.65
CA ARG A 13 1.23 27.47 10.59
C ARG A 13 0.18 26.60 9.91
N GLU A 14 -0.43 27.10 8.84
CA GLU A 14 -1.49 26.37 8.14
C GLU A 14 -0.97 25.10 7.48
N LEU A 15 0.22 25.16 6.85
CA LEU A 15 0.87 24.00 6.24
C LEU A 15 1.26 22.95 7.29
N PHE A 16 1.76 23.39 8.44
CA PHE A 16 2.09 22.50 9.54
C PHE A 16 0.84 21.83 10.13
N LYS A 17 -0.28 22.56 10.22
CA LYS A 17 -1.58 22.00 10.59
C LYS A 17 -2.02 20.92 9.60
N ILE A 18 -2.02 21.21 8.29
CA ILE A 18 -2.38 20.24 7.24
C ILE A 18 -1.51 18.98 7.32
N PHE A 19 -0.20 19.14 7.50
CA PHE A 19 0.72 18.01 7.66
C PHE A 19 0.36 17.16 8.89
N THR A 20 0.07 17.81 10.02
CA THR A 20 -0.31 17.13 11.26
C THR A 20 -1.65 16.39 11.11
N ASP A 21 -2.64 17.01 10.48
CA ASP A 21 -3.95 16.42 10.21
C ASP A 21 -3.81 15.19 9.28
N ASN A 22 -2.99 15.29 8.23
CA ASN A 22 -2.69 14.16 7.34
C ASN A 22 -2.02 12.99 8.09
N LYS A 23 -1.11 13.29 9.02
CA LYS A 23 -0.45 12.26 9.84
C LYS A 23 -1.43 11.58 10.81
N ALA A 24 -2.34 12.35 11.40
CA ALA A 24 -3.40 11.81 12.25
C ALA A 24 -4.35 10.90 11.46
N MET A 25 -4.79 11.35 10.27
CA MET A 25 -5.60 10.56 9.34
C MET A 25 -4.92 9.25 8.95
N LEU A 26 -3.62 9.30 8.59
CA LEU A 26 -2.85 8.10 8.26
C LEU A 26 -2.83 7.10 9.43
N THR A 27 -2.62 7.59 10.65
CA THR A 27 -2.59 6.75 11.85
C THR A 27 -3.94 6.05 12.05
N GLN A 28 -5.03 6.82 11.98
CA GLN A 28 -6.40 6.30 12.08
C GLN A 28 -6.66 5.21 11.04
N LYS A 29 -6.30 5.45 9.78
CA LYS A 29 -6.52 4.50 8.68
C LYS A 29 -5.65 3.26 8.79
N LEU A 30 -4.44 3.38 9.35
CA LEU A 30 -3.58 2.23 9.63
C LEU A 30 -4.22 1.32 10.70
N GLU A 31 -4.73 1.90 11.79
CA GLU A 31 -5.42 1.15 12.85
C GLU A 31 -6.68 0.46 12.35
N GLU A 32 -7.48 1.15 11.54
CA GLU A 32 -8.65 0.59 10.85
C GLU A 32 -8.23 -0.58 9.94
N GLY A 33 -7.13 -0.40 9.19
CA GLY A 33 -6.57 -1.41 8.29
C GLY A 33 -6.13 -2.68 9.01
N ILE A 34 -5.44 -2.54 10.15
CA ILE A 34 -5.01 -3.65 11.00
C ILE A 34 -6.23 -4.39 11.56
N ARG A 35 -7.23 -3.66 12.07
CA ARG A 35 -8.46 -4.26 12.59
C ARG A 35 -9.19 -5.06 11.52
N SER A 36 -9.35 -4.49 10.33
CA SER A 36 -9.99 -5.16 9.18
C SER A 36 -9.21 -6.40 8.74
N ALA A 37 -7.87 -6.34 8.68
CA ALA A 37 -7.02 -7.48 8.37
C ALA A 37 -7.20 -8.63 9.38
N ASN A 38 -7.26 -8.31 10.67
CA ASN A 38 -7.49 -9.30 11.72
C ASN A 38 -8.85 -9.98 11.59
N GLN A 39 -9.89 -9.24 11.22
CA GLN A 39 -11.22 -9.82 10.96
C GLN A 39 -11.21 -10.79 9.76
N VAL A 40 -10.52 -10.42 8.68
CA VAL A 40 -10.36 -11.31 7.50
C VAL A 40 -9.62 -12.60 7.90
N ASN A 41 -8.55 -12.48 8.68
CA ASN A 41 -7.79 -13.64 9.17
C ASN A 41 -8.64 -14.52 10.09
N GLN A 42 -9.42 -13.93 10.98
CA GLN A 42 -10.32 -14.67 11.86
C GLN A 42 -11.38 -15.46 11.07
N LEU A 43 -12.00 -14.83 10.06
CA LEU A 43 -12.97 -15.51 9.18
C LEU A 43 -12.32 -16.68 8.42
N LYS A 44 -11.08 -16.51 7.97
CA LYS A 44 -10.33 -17.58 7.31
C LYS A 44 -10.09 -18.75 8.28
N LEU A 45 -9.60 -18.49 9.49
CA LEU A 45 -9.37 -19.52 10.51
C LEU A 45 -10.66 -20.26 10.88
N GLN A 46 -11.77 -19.56 11.02
CA GLN A 46 -13.09 -20.17 11.26
C GLN A 46 -13.51 -21.08 10.11
N MET A 47 -13.33 -20.61 8.88
CA MET A 47 -13.66 -21.40 7.68
C MET A 47 -12.77 -22.66 7.58
N ASP A 48 -11.47 -22.53 7.84
CA ASP A 48 -10.53 -23.66 7.83
C ASP A 48 -10.89 -24.71 8.90
N ALA A 49 -11.30 -24.27 10.10
CA ALA A 49 -11.77 -25.17 11.15
C ALA A 49 -13.05 -25.93 10.78
N LEU A 50 -14.02 -25.26 10.13
CA LEU A 50 -15.23 -25.94 9.66
C LEU A 50 -14.95 -26.90 8.51
N PHE A 51 -13.99 -26.57 7.62
CA PHE A 51 -13.57 -27.51 6.57
C PHE A 51 -12.93 -28.76 7.15
N GLU A 52 -12.08 -28.61 8.17
CA GLU A 52 -11.48 -29.76 8.85
C GLU A 52 -12.53 -30.62 9.54
N GLN A 53 -13.48 -30.00 10.25
CA GLN A 53 -14.60 -30.71 10.89
C GLN A 53 -15.44 -31.47 9.85
N MET A 54 -15.81 -30.81 8.75
CA MET A 54 -16.57 -31.43 7.66
C MET A 54 -15.81 -32.62 7.07
N ASN A 55 -14.50 -32.47 6.85
CA ASN A 55 -13.67 -33.54 6.29
C ASN A 55 -13.55 -34.73 7.25
N GLN A 56 -13.44 -34.47 8.56
CA GLN A 56 -13.40 -35.52 9.58
C GLN A 56 -14.70 -36.33 9.61
N MET A 57 -15.85 -35.65 9.59
CA MET A 57 -17.17 -36.30 9.51
C MET A 57 -17.32 -37.12 8.24
N LYS A 58 -16.87 -36.58 7.11
CA LYS A 58 -16.89 -37.26 5.82
C LYS A 58 -16.08 -38.55 5.86
N VAL A 59 -14.86 -38.49 6.39
CA VAL A 59 -13.98 -39.66 6.52
C VAL A 59 -14.61 -40.70 7.46
N GLU A 60 -15.15 -40.29 8.60
CA GLU A 60 -15.80 -41.19 9.55
C GLU A 60 -16.99 -41.91 8.90
N ARG A 61 -17.88 -41.17 8.23
CA ARG A 61 -19.01 -41.73 7.47
C ARG A 61 -18.54 -42.74 6.41
N GLU A 62 -17.49 -42.42 5.67
CA GLU A 62 -16.94 -43.30 4.64
C GLU A 62 -16.32 -44.58 5.24
N THR A 63 -15.65 -44.47 6.40
CA THR A 63 -15.13 -45.65 7.12
C THR A 63 -16.23 -46.56 7.66
N GLN A 64 -17.42 -46.02 7.93
CA GLN A 64 -18.61 -46.79 8.29
C GLN A 64 -19.30 -47.43 7.07
N GLY A 65 -18.76 -47.24 5.87
CA GLY A 65 -19.31 -47.80 4.62
C GLY A 65 -20.49 -47.01 4.05
N LEU A 66 -20.83 -45.86 4.62
CA LEU A 66 -21.97 -45.03 4.21
C LEU A 66 -21.57 -44.08 3.07
N ILE A 67 -21.07 -44.62 1.96
CA ILE A 67 -20.51 -43.80 0.86
C ILE A 67 -21.61 -43.35 -0.12
N GLN A 68 -22.44 -44.29 -0.58
CA GLN A 68 -23.43 -44.06 -1.63
C GLN A 68 -24.76 -44.74 -1.29
N THR A 69 -25.86 -44.19 -1.78
CA THR A 69 -27.19 -44.79 -1.72
C THR A 69 -27.26 -46.01 -2.65
N ILE A 70 -28.35 -46.77 -2.54
CA ILE A 70 -28.65 -47.93 -3.41
C ILE A 70 -28.74 -47.49 -4.88
N GLU A 71 -29.07 -46.22 -5.12
CA GLU A 71 -29.19 -45.59 -6.44
C GLU A 71 -27.85 -45.01 -6.93
N GLY A 72 -26.77 -45.15 -6.15
CA GLY A 72 -25.43 -44.65 -6.48
C GLY A 72 -25.21 -43.17 -6.18
N GLU A 73 -26.09 -42.52 -5.43
CA GLU A 73 -25.93 -41.11 -5.05
C GLU A 73 -25.03 -40.95 -3.80
N PRO A 74 -24.18 -39.92 -3.71
CA PRO A 74 -23.34 -39.72 -2.53
C PRO A 74 -24.19 -39.43 -1.29
N ILE A 75 -23.93 -40.15 -0.20
CA ILE A 75 -24.60 -39.91 1.08
C ILE A 75 -23.95 -38.70 1.75
N ILE A 76 -24.77 -37.74 2.18
CA ILE A 76 -24.39 -36.64 3.07
C ILE A 76 -25.35 -36.61 4.25
N THR A 77 -24.80 -36.52 5.46
CA THR A 77 -25.58 -36.38 6.68
C THR A 77 -26.14 -34.96 6.80
N GLU A 78 -27.22 -34.80 7.57
CA GLU A 78 -27.81 -33.48 7.85
C GLU A 78 -26.78 -32.54 8.50
N GLU A 79 -25.96 -33.06 9.41
CA GLU A 79 -24.89 -32.31 10.07
C GLU A 79 -23.81 -31.83 9.10
N GLU A 80 -23.34 -32.69 8.17
CA GLU A 80 -22.40 -32.31 7.10
C GLU A 80 -23.02 -31.23 6.18
N PHE A 81 -24.31 -31.36 5.87
CA PHE A 81 -25.01 -30.37 5.04
C PHE A 81 -25.14 -29.01 5.73
N GLU A 82 -25.37 -28.99 7.05
CA GLU A 82 -25.43 -27.75 7.82
C GLU A 82 -24.06 -27.07 7.91
N LEU A 83 -22.98 -27.83 8.12
CA LEU A 83 -21.61 -27.31 8.03
C LEU A 83 -21.32 -26.69 6.65
N LEU A 84 -21.77 -27.33 5.57
CA LEU A 84 -21.59 -26.82 4.22
C LEU A 84 -22.30 -25.46 4.00
N LYS A 85 -23.50 -25.27 4.58
CA LYS A 85 -24.19 -23.96 4.56
C LYS A 85 -23.42 -22.91 5.34
N GLN A 86 -22.90 -23.27 6.53
CA GLN A 86 -22.11 -22.35 7.36
C GLN A 86 -20.83 -21.92 6.63
N ILE A 87 -20.09 -22.86 6.04
CA ILE A 87 -18.92 -22.61 5.20
C ILE A 87 -19.27 -21.66 4.04
N ARG A 88 -20.37 -21.91 3.34
CA ARG A 88 -20.81 -21.04 2.23
C ARG A 88 -21.08 -19.61 2.72
N THR A 89 -21.74 -19.46 3.86
CA THR A 89 -22.01 -18.15 4.48
C THR A 89 -20.72 -17.44 4.88
N LEU A 90 -19.81 -18.12 5.58
CA LEU A 90 -18.52 -17.57 5.97
C LEU A 90 -17.67 -17.18 4.77
N LYS A 91 -17.70 -17.96 3.68
CA LYS A 91 -16.99 -17.63 2.44
C LYS A 91 -17.50 -16.32 1.82
N MET A 92 -18.82 -16.08 1.84
CA MET A 92 -19.37 -14.80 1.39
C MET A 92 -18.89 -13.64 2.27
N GLN A 93 -18.93 -13.80 3.59
CA GLN A 93 -18.45 -12.79 4.54
C GLN A 93 -16.95 -12.52 4.37
N TYR A 94 -16.14 -13.56 4.24
CA TYR A 94 -14.69 -13.48 4.01
C TYR A 94 -14.39 -12.69 2.74
N ASN A 95 -15.03 -13.03 1.60
CA ASN A 95 -14.81 -12.33 0.35
C ASN A 95 -15.21 -10.85 0.43
N HIS A 96 -16.33 -10.56 1.08
CA HIS A 96 -16.78 -9.19 1.29
C HIS A 96 -15.77 -8.40 2.15
N ARG A 97 -15.35 -8.93 3.31
CA ARG A 97 -14.37 -8.29 4.19
C ARG A 97 -12.99 -8.14 3.54
N LEU A 98 -12.57 -9.12 2.75
CA LEU A 98 -11.31 -9.06 2.01
C LEU A 98 -11.31 -7.90 1.00
N GLU A 99 -12.44 -7.67 0.32
CA GLU A 99 -12.58 -6.55 -0.61
C GLU A 99 -12.58 -5.20 0.12
N GLU A 100 -13.26 -5.09 1.27
CA GLU A 100 -13.19 -3.89 2.11
C GLU A 100 -11.76 -3.61 2.60
N TRP A 101 -11.04 -4.64 3.05
CA TRP A 101 -9.66 -4.52 3.48
C TRP A 101 -8.74 -4.04 2.35
N LYS A 102 -8.92 -4.56 1.12
CA LYS A 102 -8.16 -4.09 -0.06
C LYS A 102 -8.41 -2.61 -0.34
N LYS A 103 -9.67 -2.17 -0.32
CA LYS A 103 -10.01 -0.75 -0.50
C LYS A 103 -9.37 0.12 0.57
N LEU A 104 -9.41 -0.33 1.83
CA LEU A 104 -8.81 0.38 2.94
C LEU A 104 -7.27 0.46 2.83
N LYS A 105 -6.63 -0.58 2.29
CA LYS A 105 -5.20 -0.57 1.99
C LYS A 105 -4.84 0.51 0.96
N GLU A 106 -5.65 0.70 -0.08
CA GLU A 106 -5.47 1.80 -1.04
C GLU A 106 -5.64 3.17 -0.38
N VAL A 107 -6.62 3.32 0.51
CA VAL A 107 -6.80 4.56 1.30
C VAL A 107 -5.57 4.83 2.18
N VAL A 108 -4.99 3.82 2.84
CA VAL A 108 -3.77 3.97 3.62
C VAL A 108 -2.60 4.44 2.74
N ASN A 109 -2.44 3.86 1.54
CA ASN A 109 -1.41 4.27 0.59
C ASN A 109 -1.58 5.74 0.18
N TYR A 110 -2.82 6.15 -0.10
CA TYR A 110 -3.15 7.54 -0.39
C TYR A 110 -2.82 8.47 0.78
N CYS A 111 -3.20 8.11 2.01
CA CYS A 111 -2.86 8.91 3.20
C CYS A 111 -1.33 9.05 3.38
N ARG A 112 -0.56 7.99 3.11
CA ARG A 112 0.92 8.07 3.12
C ARG A 112 1.43 9.08 2.11
N HIS A 113 0.89 9.05 0.89
CA HIS A 113 1.27 10.01 -0.14
C HIS A 113 0.96 11.45 0.28
N MET A 114 -0.22 11.69 0.89
CA MET A 114 -0.61 13.02 1.36
C MET A 114 0.30 13.55 2.48
N VAL A 115 0.77 12.68 3.38
CA VAL A 115 1.77 13.04 4.41
C VAL A 115 3.08 13.48 3.75
N GLU A 116 3.58 12.72 2.78
CA GLU A 116 4.83 13.08 2.09
C GLU A 116 4.69 14.37 1.25
N LEU A 117 3.56 14.55 0.56
CA LEU A 117 3.30 15.76 -0.21
C LEU A 117 3.26 17.01 0.68
N SER A 118 2.52 16.93 1.80
CA SER A 118 2.43 18.03 2.76
C SER A 118 3.75 18.31 3.46
N ARG A 119 4.56 17.29 3.74
CA ARG A 119 5.93 17.45 4.25
C ARG A 119 6.83 18.18 3.26
N ALA A 120 6.85 17.74 2.00
CA ALA A 120 7.65 18.35 0.96
C ALA A 120 7.27 19.82 0.75
N LYS A 121 5.96 20.13 0.75
CA LYS A 121 5.47 21.51 0.64
C LYS A 121 5.88 22.36 1.85
N LEU A 122 5.79 21.81 3.07
CA LEU A 122 6.20 22.50 4.28
C LEU A 122 7.70 22.87 4.25
N LEU A 123 8.56 21.95 3.80
CA LEU A 123 10.00 22.20 3.66
C LEU A 123 10.30 23.22 2.58
N GLN A 124 9.64 23.12 1.41
CA GLN A 124 9.81 24.09 0.33
C GLN A 124 9.45 25.51 0.78
N GLU A 125 8.32 25.68 1.49
CA GLU A 125 7.91 26.99 1.98
C GLU A 125 8.81 27.50 3.10
N PHE A 126 9.35 26.61 3.93
CA PHE A 126 10.37 26.99 4.89
C PHE A 126 11.64 27.50 4.19
N ASP A 127 12.12 26.80 3.17
CA ASP A 127 13.32 27.23 2.42
C ASP A 127 13.10 28.60 1.77
N ASN A 128 11.93 28.83 1.16
CA ASN A 128 11.57 30.12 0.58
C ASN A 128 11.54 31.23 1.64
N TRP A 129 10.87 30.98 2.77
CA TRP A 129 10.77 31.93 3.88
C TRP A 129 12.15 32.24 4.48
N TYR A 130 12.97 31.21 4.70
CA TYR A 130 14.31 31.33 5.25
C TYR A 130 15.23 32.15 4.34
N GLN A 131 15.19 31.91 3.02
CA GLN A 131 15.93 32.71 2.05
C GLN A 131 15.54 34.19 2.09
N GLY A 132 14.24 34.48 2.10
CA GLY A 132 13.74 35.86 2.14
C GLY A 132 14.05 36.60 3.45
N CYS A 133 14.13 35.89 4.58
CA CYS A 133 14.45 36.49 5.87
C CYS A 133 15.96 36.65 6.14
N PHE A 134 16.79 35.72 5.66
CA PHE A 134 18.19 35.61 6.10
C PHE A 134 19.24 35.62 4.98
N VAL A 135 18.87 35.41 3.71
CA VAL A 135 19.85 35.28 2.60
C VAL A 135 19.76 36.48 1.65
N ASP A 136 18.56 36.93 1.30
CA ASP A 136 18.36 38.08 0.41
C ASP A 136 18.68 39.44 1.08
N THR A 137 18.79 39.46 2.40
CA THR A 137 19.18 40.62 3.22
C THR A 137 20.68 40.90 3.18
N ASP A 138 21.54 39.88 2.98
CA ASP A 138 22.99 40.05 2.94
C ASP A 138 23.52 40.58 1.60
N SER A 139 22.76 40.41 0.49
CA SER A 139 23.14 40.94 -0.82
C SER A 139 22.70 42.39 -1.06
N LYS A 140 21.91 42.99 -0.15
CA LYS A 140 21.42 44.38 -0.27
C LYS A 140 22.12 45.37 0.66
N ASN A 141 23.09 44.91 1.46
CA ASN A 141 23.86 45.79 2.36
C ASN A 141 25.24 46.17 1.80
N ALA A 142 25.30 46.40 0.49
CA ALA A 142 26.39 47.12 -0.18
C ALA A 142 25.84 48.24 -1.07
N ASP A 143 24.80 48.94 -0.62
CA ASP A 143 24.65 50.39 -0.83
C ASP A 143 23.44 50.89 -0.02
N GLY A 144 23.70 51.86 0.85
CA GLY A 144 22.68 52.43 1.71
C GLY A 144 21.71 53.32 0.93
N ASN A 145 20.42 53.04 1.04
CA ASN A 145 19.39 54.03 1.39
C ASN A 145 18.04 53.33 1.58
N CYS A 146 17.39 53.56 2.72
CA CYS A 146 15.94 53.37 2.86
C CYS A 146 15.26 54.61 2.24
N PRO A 147 14.17 54.46 1.46
CA PRO A 147 12.92 55.04 1.96
C PRO A 147 11.62 54.32 1.54
N ASP A 148 10.66 54.35 2.47
CA ASP A 148 9.19 54.47 2.36
C ASP A 148 8.40 53.99 1.11
N THR A 149 7.33 53.26 1.42
CA THR A 149 6.15 52.83 0.60
C THR A 149 5.48 53.92 -0.25
N PRO A 150 4.44 53.64 -1.08
CA PRO A 150 4.09 52.50 -1.95
C PRO A 150 3.69 52.93 -3.39
N SER A 151 3.82 52.07 -4.43
CA SER A 151 3.09 52.23 -5.71
C SER A 151 3.11 50.97 -6.60
N VAL A 152 1.93 50.60 -7.09
CA VAL A 152 1.61 49.68 -8.20
C VAL A 152 1.09 50.58 -9.37
N PRO A 153 1.00 50.23 -10.68
CA PRO A 153 1.31 49.01 -11.47
C PRO A 153 2.19 49.23 -12.73
N SER A 154 2.67 48.16 -13.40
CA SER A 154 2.19 47.67 -14.72
C SER A 154 3.22 46.83 -15.50
N VAL A 155 2.74 45.64 -15.93
CA VAL A 155 2.93 44.94 -17.21
C VAL A 155 4.34 44.83 -17.80
N ASP A 156 4.90 43.60 -17.77
CA ASP A 156 5.21 42.93 -19.03
C ASP A 156 5.16 41.40 -18.90
N GLN A 157 4.26 40.80 -19.67
CA GLN A 157 4.13 39.36 -19.85
C GLN A 157 5.13 38.91 -20.91
N THR A 158 6.04 38.00 -20.56
CA THR A 158 6.64 37.10 -21.54
C THR A 158 6.34 35.66 -21.18
N ASN A 159 5.64 35.02 -22.10
CA ASN A 159 5.22 33.63 -22.08
C ASN A 159 6.38 32.65 -21.83
N ARG A 160 6.19 31.72 -20.90
CA ARG A 160 6.72 30.36 -21.06
C ARG A 160 5.67 29.34 -20.65
N SER A 161 4.80 29.00 -21.59
CA SER A 161 3.95 27.83 -21.54
C SER A 161 4.80 26.56 -21.41
N GLN A 162 4.68 25.85 -20.30
CA GLN A 162 4.86 24.40 -20.30
C GLN A 162 3.54 23.75 -19.89
N ASN A 163 2.98 23.09 -20.90
CA ASN A 163 1.74 22.35 -20.93
C ASN A 163 1.83 21.16 -19.97
N ASN A 164 1.25 21.27 -18.77
CA ASN A 164 1.23 20.21 -17.77
C ASN A 164 -0.05 19.37 -17.90
N ASN A 165 -0.18 18.66 -19.02
CA ASN A 165 -1.11 17.54 -19.12
C ASN A 165 -0.31 16.23 -19.01
N SER A 166 0.23 15.95 -17.82
CA SER A 166 0.73 14.62 -17.50
C SER A 166 -0.37 13.86 -16.80
N THR A 167 -0.84 12.77 -17.42
CA THR A 167 -1.84 11.90 -16.83
C THR A 167 -1.26 11.20 -15.61
N ASP A 168 -2.11 10.74 -14.69
CA ASP A 168 -1.68 10.02 -13.48
C ASP A 168 -0.83 8.77 -13.84
N SER A 169 -1.11 8.17 -15.00
CA SER A 169 -0.32 7.08 -15.60
C SER A 169 1.13 7.48 -15.87
N ASP A 170 1.39 8.68 -16.39
CA ASP A 170 2.73 9.16 -16.71
C ASP A 170 3.56 9.39 -15.44
N ARG A 171 2.91 9.77 -14.34
CA ARG A 171 3.56 9.99 -13.03
C ARG A 171 3.94 8.65 -12.40
N ILE A 172 3.05 7.66 -12.47
CA ILE A 172 3.31 6.30 -11.98
C ILE A 172 4.45 5.65 -12.75
N GLN A 173 4.47 5.78 -14.07
CA GLN A 173 5.52 5.21 -14.91
C GLN A 173 6.88 5.86 -14.62
N ARG A 174 6.93 7.19 -14.46
CA ARG A 174 8.15 7.90 -14.05
C ARG A 174 8.67 7.46 -12.68
N PHE A 175 7.78 7.21 -11.73
CA PHE A 175 8.15 6.72 -10.41
C PHE A 175 8.73 5.30 -10.46
N GLN A 176 8.12 4.40 -11.24
CA GLN A 176 8.63 3.04 -11.44
C GLN A 176 10.00 3.03 -12.13
N VAL A 177 10.20 3.88 -13.14
CA VAL A 177 11.50 4.04 -13.83
C VAL A 177 12.56 4.61 -12.88
N ALA A 178 12.21 5.60 -12.05
CA ALA A 178 13.13 6.19 -11.08
C ALA A 178 13.52 5.19 -9.97
N GLN A 179 12.57 4.39 -9.50
CA GLN A 179 12.84 3.27 -8.60
C GLN A 179 13.82 2.29 -9.24
N PHE A 180 13.53 1.81 -10.46
CA PHE A 180 14.38 0.87 -11.18
C PHE A 180 15.82 1.41 -11.40
N ALA A 181 15.97 2.67 -11.80
CA ALA A 181 17.26 3.31 -12.00
C ALA A 181 18.07 3.49 -10.70
N THR A 182 17.39 3.68 -9.57
CA THR A 182 18.04 3.74 -8.24
C THR A 182 18.56 2.36 -7.82
N PHE A 183 17.83 1.30 -8.19
CA PHE A 183 18.18 -0.09 -7.87
C PHE A 183 19.27 -0.69 -8.77
N GLU A 184 19.56 -0.11 -9.93
CA GLU A 184 20.76 -0.45 -10.71
C GLU A 184 22.04 0.13 -10.11
N ARG A 185 21.94 1.24 -9.36
CA ARG A 185 23.10 1.90 -8.73
C ARG A 185 23.48 1.34 -7.35
N CYS A 186 22.59 0.61 -6.68
CA CYS A 186 22.84 -0.02 -5.38
C CYS A 186 22.44 -1.50 -5.37
N PRO A 187 23.37 -2.43 -5.66
CA PRO A 187 23.12 -3.88 -5.65
C PRO A 187 22.61 -4.39 -4.30
N GLU A 188 23.01 -3.74 -3.20
CA GLU A 188 22.67 -4.08 -1.81
C GLU A 188 21.19 -3.83 -1.49
N GLY A 189 20.55 -2.87 -2.17
CA GLY A 189 19.11 -2.58 -2.01
C GLY A 189 18.20 -3.69 -2.55
N ARG A 190 18.66 -4.46 -3.55
CA ARG A 190 17.90 -5.60 -4.11
C ARG A 190 17.78 -6.76 -3.13
N ALA A 191 18.77 -6.94 -2.25
CA ALA A 191 18.72 -7.98 -1.22
C ALA A 191 17.66 -7.68 -0.16
N TYR A 192 17.53 -6.41 0.24
CA TYR A 192 16.52 -5.94 1.19
C TYR A 192 15.10 -6.07 0.63
N GLU A 193 14.87 -5.70 -0.63
CA GLU A 193 13.55 -5.87 -1.25
C GLU A 193 13.20 -7.34 -1.50
N ARG A 194 14.15 -8.17 -1.96
CA ARG A 194 13.90 -9.61 -2.09
C ARG A 194 13.61 -10.26 -0.74
N ALA A 195 14.28 -9.81 0.34
CA ALA A 195 13.98 -10.27 1.69
C ALA A 195 12.60 -9.82 2.17
N LYS A 196 12.20 -8.56 1.87
CA LYS A 196 10.87 -8.02 2.18
C LYS A 196 9.76 -8.74 1.40
N GLU A 197 9.94 -8.94 0.10
CA GLU A 197 9.03 -9.71 -0.74
C GLU A 197 8.94 -11.15 -0.27
N ASN A 198 10.06 -11.82 0.01
CA ASN A 198 10.05 -13.20 0.48
C ASN A 198 9.39 -13.33 1.86
N THR A 199 9.55 -12.34 2.75
CA THR A 199 8.84 -12.30 4.04
C THR A 199 7.32 -12.14 3.83
N ILE A 200 6.92 -11.29 2.88
CA ILE A 200 5.51 -11.11 2.48
C ILE A 200 4.95 -12.40 1.84
N TYR A 201 5.69 -13.06 0.94
CA TYR A 201 5.31 -14.35 0.36
C TYR A 201 5.22 -15.46 1.41
N GLN A 202 6.17 -15.53 2.36
CA GLN A 202 6.15 -16.51 3.45
C GLN A 202 4.99 -16.27 4.43
N HIS A 203 4.58 -15.02 4.65
CA HIS A 203 3.43 -14.69 5.51
C HIS A 203 2.08 -14.86 4.80
N ILE A 204 2.03 -14.77 3.47
CA ILE A 204 0.79 -14.86 2.69
C ILE A 204 0.56 -16.29 2.14
N PHE A 205 1.60 -17.05 1.83
CA PHE A 205 1.51 -18.28 1.02
C PHE A 205 2.07 -19.55 1.68
N LYS A 206 2.27 -19.59 3.00
CA LYS A 206 2.87 -20.76 3.67
C LYS A 206 2.06 -22.07 3.64
N GLU A 207 0.88 -22.11 3.03
CA GLU A 207 0.11 -23.36 2.83
C GLU A 207 -0.38 -23.56 1.39
N ILE A 208 0.45 -23.24 0.40
CA ILE A 208 0.24 -23.76 -0.96
C ILE A 208 1.41 -24.68 -1.31
N PRO A 209 1.21 -26.01 -1.42
CA PRO A 209 2.28 -26.89 -1.86
C PRO A 209 2.67 -26.55 -3.31
N PRO A 210 3.95 -26.67 -3.69
CA PRO A 210 4.39 -26.34 -5.03
C PRO A 210 3.63 -27.18 -6.06
N PRO A 211 3.26 -26.60 -7.22
CA PRO A 211 2.51 -27.32 -8.23
C PRO A 211 3.32 -28.53 -8.71
N LYS A 212 2.79 -29.74 -8.46
CA LYS A 212 3.32 -30.97 -9.04
C LYS A 212 3.00 -30.98 -10.53
N ASN A 213 4.07 -30.88 -11.33
CA ASN A 213 4.16 -31.25 -12.75
C ASN A 213 3.36 -30.40 -13.76
N LEU A 214 4.07 -29.49 -14.42
CA LEU A 214 3.86 -29.29 -15.85
C LEU A 214 4.90 -30.16 -16.58
N LYS A 215 4.47 -31.32 -17.08
CA LYS A 215 5.25 -32.08 -18.05
C LYS A 215 5.34 -31.25 -19.33
N SER A 216 6.50 -30.65 -19.62
CA SER A 216 6.90 -30.36 -20.98
C SER A 216 8.02 -31.33 -21.34
N GLY A 217 7.63 -32.41 -22.01
CA GLY A 217 8.59 -33.26 -22.71
C GLY A 217 9.06 -32.56 -23.98
N LEU A 218 10.37 -32.64 -24.27
CA LEU A 218 10.99 -32.92 -25.57
C LEU A 218 12.51 -32.63 -25.51
N PRO A 219 13.34 -33.29 -26.34
CA PRO A 219 13.83 -34.65 -26.23
C PRO A 219 15.31 -34.69 -25.77
N ARG A 220 15.77 -35.88 -25.34
CA ARG A 220 17.19 -36.16 -25.06
C ARG A 220 18.01 -36.02 -26.34
N GLY A 221 19.09 -35.24 -26.28
CA GLY A 221 20.14 -35.18 -27.29
C GLY A 221 21.51 -35.46 -26.65
N ILE A 222 21.94 -36.71 -26.83
CA ILE A 222 23.30 -37.30 -27.01
C ILE A 222 24.50 -36.72 -26.21
N PRO A 223 25.28 -37.58 -25.51
CA PRO A 223 26.53 -37.20 -24.88
C PRO A 223 27.68 -37.11 -25.89
N VAL A 224 28.58 -36.15 -25.71
CA VAL A 224 29.88 -36.14 -26.39
C VAL A 224 30.94 -36.45 -25.33
N GLU A 225 31.78 -37.42 -25.67
CA GLU A 225 32.93 -37.94 -24.92
C GLU A 225 33.82 -36.86 -24.31
#